data_AF-A0A3S8Y7L1-F1
#
_entry.id   AF-A0A3S8Y7L1-F1
#
_cell.length_a   1.000
_cell.length_b   1.000
_cell.length_c   1.000
_cell.angle_alpha   90.00
_cell.angle_beta   90.00
_cell.angle_gamma   90.00
#
_symmetry.space_group_name_H-M   'P 1'
#
loop_
_entity.id
_entity.type
_entity.pdbx_description
1 polymer ?
#
loop_
_entity_poly.entity_id
_entity_poly.type
_entity_poly.pdbx_seq_one_letter_code
_entity_poly.pdbx_strand_id
1 'polypeptide(L)'
;MSPDCPRCGRALTALSVTYRRNRWGGAPPSPRPEQWWQCTGCGWLGYRRAADRPLHPMRRLEGDEGTCVFCGEEDSNAAGEPWETDTGQLHDWLVCLTCGTSNRRRLTPPAGT
;
A
#
# COMPACT_ATOMS: atom_id res chain seq x y z
N MET A 1 -15.96 5.71 -12.65
CA MET A 1 -16.37 6.66 -11.58
C MET A 1 -15.41 6.51 -10.42
N SER A 2 -14.83 7.60 -9.93
CA SER A 2 -14.00 7.57 -8.72
C SER A 2 -14.88 7.38 -7.49
N PRO A 3 -14.47 6.56 -6.51
CA PRO A 3 -15.19 6.43 -5.25
C PRO A 3 -15.00 7.67 -4.37
N ASP A 4 -15.88 7.85 -3.38
CA ASP A 4 -15.74 8.91 -2.39
C ASP A 4 -14.82 8.49 -1.24
N CYS A 5 -14.12 9.47 -0.66
CA CYS A 5 -13.22 9.25 0.45
C CYS A 5 -14.02 8.87 1.71
N PRO A 6 -13.72 7.74 2.36
CA PRO A 6 -14.47 7.30 3.53
C PRO A 6 -14.28 8.21 4.76
N ARG A 7 -13.27 9.10 4.75
CA ARG A 7 -13.00 10.03 5.86
C ARG A 7 -13.65 11.41 5.69
N CYS A 8 -13.75 11.93 4.48
CA CYS A 8 -14.20 13.31 4.25
C CYS A 8 -15.24 13.48 3.13
N GLY A 9 -15.68 12.39 2.50
CA GLY A 9 -16.71 12.39 1.45
C GLY A 9 -16.30 12.99 0.11
N ARG A 10 -15.07 13.51 -0.03
CA ARG A 10 -14.57 14.05 -1.31
C ARG A 10 -14.24 12.94 -2.30
N ALA A 11 -14.44 13.20 -3.59
CA ALA A 11 -14.04 12.29 -4.65
C ALA A 11 -12.54 11.96 -4.58
N LEU A 12 -12.22 10.67 -4.72
CA LEU A 12 -10.86 10.19 -4.67
C LEU A 12 -10.12 10.34 -6.01
N THR A 13 -8.84 10.70 -5.94
CA THR A 13 -7.95 10.75 -7.10
C THR A 13 -7.32 9.39 -7.33
N ALA A 14 -7.46 8.85 -8.54
CA ALA A 14 -6.83 7.58 -8.90
C ALA A 14 -5.30 7.68 -8.78
N LEU A 15 -4.70 6.65 -8.21
CA LEU A 15 -3.25 6.51 -8.07
C LEU A 15 -2.81 5.30 -8.90
N SER A 16 -1.89 5.50 -9.84
CA SER A 16 -1.35 4.38 -10.64
C SER A 16 -0.18 3.74 -9.90
N VAL A 17 -0.39 2.52 -9.41
CA VAL A 17 0.69 1.69 -8.84
C VAL A 17 1.05 0.61 -9.86
N THR A 18 2.28 0.65 -10.35
CA THR A 18 2.76 -0.26 -11.40
C THR A 18 3.85 -1.17 -10.87
N TYR A 19 3.80 -2.45 -11.20
CA TYR A 19 4.96 -3.33 -11.11
C TYR A 19 6.04 -2.82 -12.08
N ARG A 20 7.05 -2.14 -11.54
CA ARG A 20 8.21 -1.69 -12.32
C ARG A 20 9.35 -2.69 -12.30
N ARG A 21 9.32 -3.65 -11.38
CA ARG A 21 10.46 -4.54 -11.12
C ARG A 21 10.32 -5.87 -11.84
N ASN A 22 11.20 -6.06 -12.82
CA ASN A 22 11.68 -7.37 -13.25
C ASN A 22 13.18 -7.41 -12.93
N ARG A 23 13.55 -7.91 -11.76
CA ARG A 23 14.84 -8.61 -11.68
C ARG A 23 14.52 -10.02 -12.23
N TRP A 24 15.19 -10.40 -13.33
CA TRP A 24 15.15 -11.71 -14.02
C TRP A 24 14.23 -11.92 -15.26
N GLY A 25 13.89 -10.89 -16.07
CA GLY A 25 13.15 -11.22 -17.32
C GLY A 25 12.74 -10.13 -18.32
N GLY A 26 13.00 -8.84 -18.09
CA GLY A 26 12.81 -7.81 -19.12
C GLY A 26 11.37 -7.46 -19.54
N ALA A 27 10.34 -7.86 -18.77
CA ALA A 27 8.96 -7.47 -19.09
C ALA A 27 8.75 -5.94 -19.03
N PRO A 28 7.75 -5.37 -19.73
CA PRO A 28 7.37 -3.98 -19.52
C PRO A 28 6.70 -3.80 -18.15
N PRO A 29 6.72 -2.58 -17.58
CA PRO A 29 5.92 -2.27 -16.40
C PRO A 29 4.44 -2.57 -16.64
N SER A 30 3.77 -3.13 -15.64
CA SER A 30 2.33 -3.44 -15.69
C SER A 30 1.60 -2.87 -14.49
N PRO A 31 0.32 -2.46 -14.61
CA PRO A 31 -0.48 -2.06 -13.46
C PRO A 31 -0.61 -3.20 -12.46
N ARG A 32 -0.65 -2.86 -11.17
CA ARG A 32 -1.12 -3.79 -10.15
C ARG A 32 -2.60 -4.17 -10.42
N PRO A 33 -3.03 -5.37 -10.01
CA PRO A 33 -4.42 -5.81 -10.19
C PRO A 33 -5.38 -5.01 -9.29
N GLU A 34 -4.90 -4.52 -8.14
CA GLU A 34 -5.67 -3.63 -7.30
C GLU A 34 -5.77 -2.23 -7.91
N GLN A 35 -6.91 -1.58 -7.71
CA GLN A 35 -7.09 -0.19 -8.08
C GLN A 35 -6.80 0.67 -6.84
N TRP A 36 -6.07 1.77 -6.99
CA TRP A 36 -5.56 2.59 -5.89
C TRP A 36 -6.06 4.03 -5.96
N TRP A 37 -6.15 4.67 -4.79
CA TRP A 37 -6.62 6.04 -4.66
C TRP A 37 -5.96 6.80 -3.53
N GLN A 38 -5.89 8.12 -3.72
CA GLN A 38 -5.56 9.07 -2.66
C GLN A 38 -6.60 10.19 -2.58
N CYS A 39 -6.86 10.67 -1.38
CA CYS A 39 -7.67 11.85 -1.14
C CYS A 39 -6.77 13.09 -1.00
N THR A 40 -6.93 14.06 -1.90
CA THR A 40 -6.21 15.34 -1.83
C THR A 40 -6.69 16.25 -0.69
N GLY A 41 -7.86 15.98 -0.11
CA GLY A 41 -8.41 16.78 1.00
C GLY A 41 -7.87 16.38 2.37
N CYS A 42 -7.76 15.08 2.66
CA CYS A 42 -7.39 14.60 3.99
C CYS A 42 -6.25 13.58 4.00
N GLY A 43 -5.59 13.35 2.86
CA GLY A 43 -4.46 12.43 2.74
C GLY A 43 -4.80 10.94 2.87
N TRP A 44 -6.08 10.56 2.89
CA TRP A 44 -6.47 9.14 2.92
C TRP A 44 -5.91 8.42 1.70
N LEU A 45 -5.32 7.25 1.92
CA LEU A 45 -4.78 6.37 0.89
C LEU A 45 -5.44 5.01 1.05
N GLY A 46 -5.71 4.35 -0.07
CA GLY A 46 -6.22 2.98 -0.03
C GLY A 46 -6.40 2.37 -1.40
N TYR A 47 -6.88 1.14 -1.39
CA TYR A 47 -7.06 0.34 -2.60
C TYR A 47 -8.37 -0.45 -2.56
N ARG A 48 -8.78 -0.99 -3.71
CA ARG A 48 -9.79 -2.05 -3.77
C ARG A 48 -9.30 -3.18 -4.66
N ARG A 49 -9.60 -4.42 -4.29
CA ARG A 49 -9.19 -5.62 -5.03
C ARG A 49 -10.00 -5.84 -6.30
N ALA A 50 -11.27 -5.48 -6.28
CA ALA A 50 -12.19 -5.57 -7.42
C ALA A 50 -13.31 -4.53 -7.25
N ALA A 51 -14.07 -4.27 -8.32
CA ALA A 51 -15.08 -3.20 -8.35
C ALA A 51 -16.19 -3.36 -7.31
N ASP A 52 -16.52 -4.60 -6.95
CA ASP A 52 -17.54 -5.03 -6.00
C ASP A 52 -17.02 -5.18 -4.56
N ARG A 53 -15.74 -4.88 -4.31
CA ARG A 53 -15.10 -5.03 -3.00
C ARG A 53 -14.93 -3.69 -2.30
N PRO A 54 -14.94 -3.67 -0.95
CA PRO A 54 -14.75 -2.44 -0.19
C PRO A 54 -13.37 -1.83 -0.43
N LEU A 55 -13.26 -0.53 -0.14
CA LEU A 55 -11.98 0.14 -0.03
C LEU A 55 -11.27 -0.30 1.24
N HIS A 56 -9.99 -0.64 1.10
CA HIS A 56 -9.09 -0.97 2.20
C HIS A 56 -8.13 0.19 2.44
N PRO A 57 -8.05 0.72 3.67
CA PRO A 57 -7.15 1.81 3.99
C PRO A 57 -5.69 1.35 3.98
N MET A 58 -4.81 2.27 3.62
CA MET A 58 -3.37 2.11 3.72
C MET A 58 -2.81 3.36 4.41
N ARG A 59 -1.78 3.19 5.24
CA ARG A 59 -1.01 4.31 5.81
C ARG A 59 0.32 4.42 5.07
N ARG A 60 0.78 5.65 4.83
CA ARG A 60 2.18 5.86 4.44
C ARG A 60 3.08 5.51 5.62
N LEU A 61 4.20 4.87 5.32
CA LEU A 61 5.25 4.62 6.29
C LEU A 61 6.23 5.80 6.26
N GLU A 62 6.85 6.07 7.40
CA GLU A 62 7.76 7.20 7.59
C GLU A 62 9.14 6.69 8.04
N GLY A 63 10.15 7.55 7.91
CA GLY A 63 11.53 7.20 8.22
C GLY A 63 12.03 6.01 7.40
N ASP A 64 12.85 5.16 8.02
CA ASP A 64 13.44 3.99 7.36
C ASP A 64 12.38 3.03 6.78
N GLU A 65 11.21 2.96 7.40
CA GLU A 65 10.11 2.11 6.92
C GLU A 65 9.45 2.68 5.64
N GLY A 66 9.56 3.98 5.40
CA GLY A 66 9.10 4.66 4.19
C GLY A 66 9.92 4.28 2.95
N THR A 67 11.18 3.90 3.12
CA THR A 67 12.11 3.61 2.03
C THR A 67 11.93 2.21 1.48
N CYS A 68 11.72 2.10 0.16
CA CYS A 68 11.58 0.81 -0.48
C CYS A 68 12.93 0.11 -0.63
N VAL A 69 13.15 -0.98 0.11
CA VAL A 69 14.37 -1.81 0.01
C VAL A 69 14.63 -2.40 -1.38
N PHE A 70 13.63 -2.36 -2.27
CA PHE A 70 13.72 -2.92 -3.62
C PHE A 70 14.13 -1.88 -4.67
N CYS A 71 13.57 -0.68 -4.65
CA CYS A 71 13.90 0.37 -5.63
C CYS A 71 14.69 1.54 -5.04
N GLY A 72 14.88 1.60 -3.73
CA GLY A 72 15.59 2.67 -3.02
C GLY A 72 14.77 3.95 -2.84
N GLU A 73 13.53 4.01 -3.31
CA GLU A 73 12.71 5.23 -3.24
C GLU A 73 12.23 5.50 -1.81
N GLU A 74 12.51 6.70 -1.33
CA GLU A 74 12.08 7.23 -0.02
C GLU A 74 10.57 7.56 -0.03
N ASP A 75 9.92 7.55 1.15
CA ASP A 75 8.49 7.87 1.36
C ASP A 75 7.50 7.15 0.43
N SER A 76 7.92 6.00 -0.11
CA SER A 76 7.22 5.27 -1.15
C SER A 76 6.42 4.09 -0.60
N ASN A 77 6.78 3.57 0.57
CA ASN A 77 6.06 2.45 1.16
C ASN A 77 4.77 2.88 1.85
N ALA A 78 3.74 2.07 1.66
CA ALA A 78 2.50 2.14 2.41
C ALA A 78 2.15 0.76 2.97
N ALA A 79 1.50 0.71 4.14
CA ALA A 79 1.07 -0.52 4.77
C ALA A 79 -0.44 -0.54 5.08
N GLY A 80 -1.04 -1.72 4.95
CA GLY A 80 -2.44 -1.95 5.34
C GLY A 80 -2.63 -2.07 6.85
N GLU A 81 -3.87 -2.36 7.24
CA GLU A 81 -4.19 -2.71 8.63
C GLU A 81 -3.45 -3.98 9.06
N PRO A 82 -2.88 -4.01 10.27
CA PRO A 82 -2.28 -5.20 10.81
C PRO A 82 -3.28 -6.34 11.00
N TRP A 83 -2.82 -7.58 10.86
CA TRP A 83 -3.56 -8.78 11.21
C TRP A 83 -2.67 -9.77 11.95
N GLU A 84 -3.28 -10.57 12.81
CA GLU A 84 -2.61 -11.67 13.51
C GLU A 84 -2.75 -12.96 12.71
N THR A 85 -1.70 -13.78 12.69
CA THR A 85 -1.73 -15.15 12.16
C THR A 85 -2.21 -16.13 13.22
N ASP A 86 -2.54 -17.36 12.82
CA ASP A 86 -2.91 -18.44 13.76
C ASP A 86 -1.81 -18.77 14.79
N THR A 87 -0.57 -18.35 14.52
CA THR A 87 0.60 -18.50 15.41
C THR A 87 0.81 -17.31 16.35
N GLY A 88 -0.11 -16.34 16.38
CA GLY A 88 0.01 -15.13 17.20
C GLY A 88 1.01 -14.10 16.64
N GLN A 89 1.43 -14.20 15.38
CA GLN A 89 2.36 -13.25 14.77
C GLN A 89 1.59 -12.09 14.15
N LEU A 90 1.97 -10.86 14.51
CA LEU A 90 1.40 -9.67 13.89
C LEU A 90 2.09 -9.36 12.56
N HIS A 91 1.29 -9.10 11.54
CA HIS A 91 1.74 -8.80 10.18
C HIS A 91 0.99 -7.62 9.59
N ASP A 92 1.59 -6.94 8.63
CA ASP A 92 0.87 -6.06 7.70
C ASP A 92 1.30 -6.30 6.23
N TRP A 93 0.54 -5.71 5.31
CA TRP A 93 0.79 -5.79 3.88
C TRP A 93 1.43 -4.50 3.43
N LEU A 94 2.72 -4.57 3.10
CA LEU A 94 3.52 -3.45 2.64
C LEU A 94 3.53 -3.41 1.11
N VAL A 95 3.34 -2.23 0.54
CA VAL A 95 3.40 -1.96 -0.90
C VAL A 95 4.22 -0.69 -1.15
N CYS A 96 5.21 -0.77 -2.03
CA CYS A 96 5.85 0.43 -2.57
C CYS A 96 4.98 1.03 -3.68
N LEU A 97 4.52 2.26 -3.49
CA LEU A 97 3.68 2.99 -4.43
C LEU A 97 4.44 3.39 -5.72
N THR A 98 5.79 3.41 -5.68
CA THR A 98 6.63 3.75 -6.84
C THR A 98 6.92 2.55 -7.73
N CYS A 99 7.40 1.43 -7.18
CA CYS A 99 7.79 0.25 -7.97
C CYS A 99 6.77 -0.90 -7.93
N GLY A 100 5.69 -0.75 -7.16
CA GLY A 100 4.60 -1.72 -7.04
C GLY A 100 4.98 -3.02 -6.32
N THR A 101 6.23 -3.18 -5.87
CA THR A 101 6.63 -4.37 -5.12
C THR A 101 5.91 -4.39 -3.78
N SER A 102 5.41 -5.57 -3.39
CA SER A 102 4.69 -5.76 -2.13
C SER A 102 5.22 -6.96 -1.36
N ASN A 103 5.14 -6.91 -0.05
CA ASN A 103 5.51 -8.02 0.81
C ASN A 103 4.59 -8.10 2.04
N ARG A 104 4.47 -9.30 2.61
CA ARG A 104 3.96 -9.47 3.97
C ARG A 104 5.09 -9.12 4.94
N ARG A 105 4.95 -8.02 5.68
CA ARG A 105 5.91 -7.60 6.69
C ARG A 105 5.48 -8.14 8.05
N ARG A 106 6.44 -8.66 8.82
CA ARG A 106 6.22 -9.03 10.22
C ARG A 106 6.38 -7.78 11.07
N LEU A 107 5.44 -7.53 11.97
CA LEU A 107 5.50 -6.45 12.92
C LEU A 107 6.03 -7.00 14.25
N THR A 108 7.02 -6.32 14.81
CA THR A 108 7.43 -6.57 16.19
C THR A 108 6.44 -5.81 17.08
N PRO A 109 5.79 -6.45 18.07
CA PRO A 109 5.05 -5.71 19.07
C PRO A 109 5.97 -4.63 19.68
N PRO A 110 5.46 -3.43 20.01
CA PRO A 110 6.26 -2.48 20.77
C PRO A 110 6.80 -3.21 22.00
N ALA A 111 8.11 -3.09 22.26
CA ALA A 111 8.70 -3.65 23.46
C ALA A 111 7.89 -3.12 24.65
N GLY A 112 7.30 -4.01 25.44
CA GLY A 112 6.52 -3.65 26.61
C GLY A 112 7.31 -2.68 27.47
N THR A 113 6.69 -1.55 27.81
CA THR A 113 7.23 -0.58 28.77
C THR A 113 7.12 -1.15 30.18
#